data_AF-A0A7Y4W705-F1
#
_entry.id   AF-A0A7Y4W705-F1
#
_cell.length_a   1.000
_cell.length_b   1.000
_cell.length_c   1.000
_cell.angle_alpha   90.00
_cell.angle_beta   90.00
_cell.angle_gamma   90.00
#
_symmetry.space_group_name_H-M   'P 1'
#
loop_
_entity.id
_entity.type
_entity.pdbx_description
1 polymer ?
#
loop_
_entity_poly.entity_id
_entity_poly.type
_entity_poly.pdbx_seq_one_letter_code
_entity_poly.pdbx_strand_id
1 'polypeptide(L)' 'MIKLLEYFGMDAQAMTTNDWLGVFFLLVAAVGMVATYVMVFRPSNKERFESQAAMALDDEDPIKLGEKR' A
#
# COMPACT_ATOMS: atom_id res chain seq x y z
N MET A 1 -7.39 27.64 -16.66
CA MET A 1 -5.94 27.37 -16.55
C MET A 1 -5.64 26.85 -15.16
N ILE A 2 -5.07 25.65 -15.07
CA ILE A 2 -4.80 24.97 -13.80
C ILE A 2 -3.49 25.56 -13.24
N LYS A 3 -3.59 26.68 -12.52
CA LYS A 3 -2.45 27.45 -11.99
C LYS A 3 -1.43 26.61 -11.20
N LEU A 4 -1.87 25.49 -10.63
CA LEU A 4 -1.01 24.55 -9.90
C LEU A 4 -0.03 23.82 -10.84
N LEU A 5 -0.45 23.48 -12.06
CA LEU A 5 0.39 22.75 -13.01
C LEU A 5 1.47 23.66 -13.61
N GLU A 6 1.14 24.92 -13.90
CA GLU A 6 2.10 25.95 -14.31
C GLU A 6 3.21 26.17 -13.27
N TYR A 7 2.87 26.14 -11.98
CA TYR A 7 3.86 26.28 -10.90
C TYR A 7 4.90 25.15 -10.90
N PHE A 8 4.49 23.94 -11.28
CA PHE A 8 5.41 22.79 -11.44
C PHE A 8 6.05 22.72 -12.83
N GLY A 9 5.87 23.75 -13.68
CA GLY A 9 6.35 23.76 -15.06
C GLY A 9 5.71 22.67 -15.93
N MET A 10 4.57 22.13 -15.50
CA MET A 10 3.89 21.03 -16.19
C MET A 10 2.94 21.60 -17.24
N ASP A 11 3.33 21.51 -18.51
CA ASP A 11 2.44 21.76 -19.64
C ASP A 11 1.50 20.56 -19.84
N ALA A 12 0.36 20.60 -19.15
CA ALA A 12 -0.64 19.55 -19.20
C ALA A 12 -1.29 19.38 -20.59
N GLN A 13 -1.19 20.37 -21.48
CA GLN A 13 -1.71 20.28 -22.85
C GLN A 13 -0.72 19.61 -23.81
N ALA A 14 0.57 19.64 -23.50
CA ALA A 14 1.62 18.98 -24.28
C ALA A 14 1.87 17.51 -23.88
N MET A 15 1.29 17.04 -22.78
CA MET A 15 1.48 15.67 -22.30
C MET A 15 0.82 14.62 -23.20
N THR A 16 1.55 13.56 -23.51
CA THR A 16 1.03 12.41 -24.25
C THR A 16 0.22 11.48 -23.35
N THR A 17 -0.55 10.55 -23.93
CA THR A 17 -1.31 9.54 -23.17
C THR A 17 -0.43 8.70 -22.25
N ASN A 18 0.81 8.40 -22.65
CA ASN A 18 1.74 7.62 -21.82
C ASN A 18 2.22 8.41 -20.60
N ASP A 19 2.42 9.72 -20.74
CA ASP A 19 2.79 10.59 -19.61
C ASP A 19 1.67 10.66 -18.57
N TRP A 20 0.41 10.68 -19.04
CA TRP A 20 -0.78 10.63 -18.17
C TRP A 20 -0.93 9.31 -17.42
N LEU A 21 -0.56 8.17 -18.04
CA LEU A 21 -0.49 6.89 -17.33
C LEU A 21 0.55 6.95 -16.20
N GLY A 22 1.74 7.51 -16.47
CA GLY A 22 2.77 7.70 -15.45
C GLY A 22 2.28 8.53 -14.25
N VAL A 23 1.62 9.65 -14.53
CA VAL A 23 1.01 10.49 -13.47
C VAL A 23 -0.09 9.74 -12.72
N PHE A 24 -0.93 8.96 -13.40
CA PHE A 24 -1.96 8.15 -12.74
C PHE A 24 -1.33 7.14 -11.77
N PHE A 25 -0.33 6.37 -12.20
CA PHE A 25 0.34 5.41 -11.32
C PHE A 25 1.04 6.09 -10.15
N LEU A 26 1.67 7.24 -10.38
CA LEU A 26 2.29 8.03 -9.31
C LEU A 26 1.25 8.46 -8.27
N LEU A 27 0.10 8.98 -8.69
CA LEU A 27 -0.98 9.39 -7.80
C LEU A 27 -1.56 8.21 -7.03
N VAL A 28 -1.82 7.07 -7.70
CA VAL A 28 -2.32 5.86 -7.05
C VAL A 28 -1.33 5.33 -6.02
N ALA A 29 -0.03 5.28 -6.36
CA ALA A 29 1.00 4.84 -5.43
C ALA A 29 1.12 5.79 -4.23
N ALA A 30 1.10 7.10 -4.45
CA ALA A 30 1.16 8.09 -3.37
C ALA A 30 -0.04 7.98 -2.42
N VAL A 31 -1.25 7.86 -2.97
CA VAL A 31 -2.47 7.62 -2.18
C VAL A 31 -2.40 6.28 -1.45
N GLY A 32 -1.89 5.23 -2.10
CA GLY A 32 -1.70 3.91 -1.49
C GLY A 32 -0.77 3.96 -0.29
N MET A 33 0.34 4.72 -0.38
CA MET A 33 1.27 4.93 0.74
C MET A 33 0.59 5.64 1.91
N VAL A 34 -0.16 6.71 1.64
CA VAL A 34 -0.90 7.45 2.69
C VAL A 34 -1.99 6.56 3.32
N ALA A 35 -2.74 5.83 2.51
CA ALA A 35 -3.78 4.92 2.97
C ALA A 35 -3.19 3.82 3.86
N THR A 36 -2.07 3.22 3.43
CA THR A 36 -1.36 2.19 4.21
C THR A 36 -0.81 2.76 5.51
N TYR A 37 -0.19 3.94 5.48
CA TYR A 37 0.29 4.62 6.68
C TYR A 37 -0.85 4.85 7.68
N VAL A 38 -1.96 5.43 7.23
CA VAL A 38 -3.12 5.68 8.09
C VAL A 38 -3.74 4.36 8.58
N MET A 39 -3.81 3.33 7.74
CA MET A 39 -4.35 2.02 8.12
C MET A 39 -3.50 1.36 9.21
N VAL A 40 -2.18 1.35 9.05
CA VAL A 40 -1.24 0.70 9.99
C VAL A 40 -1.16 1.45 11.31
N PHE A 41 -1.08 2.78 11.27
CA PHE A 41 -0.88 3.61 12.47
C PHE A 41 -2.18 4.03 13.17
N ARG A 42 -3.36 3.68 12.63
CA ARG A 42 -4.64 3.93 13.32
C ARG A 42 -4.80 3.00 14.52
N PRO A 43 -5.10 3.53 15.72
CA PRO A 43 -5.22 2.71 16.94
C PRO A 43 -6.36 1.68 16.83
N SER A 44 -7.41 1.97 16.06
CA SER A 44 -8.52 1.05 15.78
C SER A 44 -8.11 -0.24 15.06
N ASN A 45 -6.96 -0.23 14.39
CA ASN A 45 -6.47 -1.35 13.59
C ASN A 45 -5.39 -2.15 14.32
N LYS A 46 -4.94 -1.65 15.49
CA LYS A 46 -3.83 -2.21 16.26
C LYS A 46 -4.02 -3.69 16.59
N GLU A 47 -5.18 -4.06 17.14
CA GLU A 47 -5.47 -5.44 17.56
C GLU A 47 -5.37 -6.44 16.39
N ARG A 48 -5.84 -6.06 15.19
CA ARG A 48 -5.74 -6.90 13.98
C ARG A 48 -4.31 -7.10 13.50
N PHE A 49 -3.43 -6.14 13.72
CA PHE A 49 -2.03 -6.24 13.34
C PHE A 49 -1.22 -6.97 14.41
N GLU A 50 -1.51 -6.75 15.69
CA GLU A 50 -0.90 -7.49 16.80
C GLU A 50 -1.25 -8.98 16.77
N SER A 51 -2.49 -9.34 16.40
CA SER A 51 -2.89 -10.76 16.27
C SER A 51 -2.14 -11.50 15.17
N GLN A 52 -1.55 -10.78 14.20
CA GLN A 52 -0.74 -11.34 13.12
C GLN A 52 0.76 -11.17 13.37
N ALA A 53 1.17 -10.39 14.38
CA ALA A 53 2.57 -10.14 14.69
C ALA A 53 3.31 -11.42 15.14
N ALA A 54 2.60 -12.34 15.80
CA ALA A 54 3.14 -13.64 16.21
C ALA A 54 3.04 -14.72 15.13
N MET A 55 2.33 -14.49 14.02
CA MET A 55 2.03 -15.53 13.02
C MET A 55 3.30 -16.16 12.40
N ALA A 56 4.40 -15.41 12.31
CA ALA A 56 5.69 -15.92 11.80
C ALA A 56 6.54 -16.64 12.87
N LEU A 57 6.15 -16.56 14.14
CA LEU A 57 6.84 -17.16 15.29
C LEU A 57 6.00 -18.27 15.94
N ASP A 58 4.71 -18.37 15.60
CA ASP A 58 3.75 -19.36 16.10
C ASP A 58 3.77 -20.66 15.27
N ASP A 59 4.85 -20.91 14.52
CA ASP A 59 5.18 -22.18 13.85
C ASP A 59 5.50 -23.32 14.85
N GLU A 60 4.91 -23.30 16.06
CA GLU A 60 4.80 -24.45 16.95
C GLU A 60 3.47 -25.19 16.75
N ASP A 61 3.04 -25.35 15.49
CA ASP A 61 2.10 -26.41 15.16
C ASP A 61 2.92 -27.72 15.16
N PRO A 62 2.81 -28.60 16.17
CA PRO A 62 3.59 -29.82 16.19
C PRO A 62 3.20 -30.61 14.94
N ILE A 63 4.18 -30.81 14.03
CA ILE A 63 4.01 -31.63 12.83
C ILE A 63 3.33 -32.93 13.28
N LYS A 64 2.04 -33.07 12.96
CA LYS A 64 1.31 -34.31 13.24
C LYS A 64 1.84 -35.36 12.28
N LEU A 65 2.90 -36.04 12.72
CA LEU A 65 3.42 -37.24 12.08
C LEU A 65 2.26 -38.24 12.10
N GLY A 66 1.59 -38.39 10.96
CA GLY A 66 0.42 -39.26 10.85
C GLY A 66 0.78 -40.65 11.37
N GLU A 67 0.08 -41.09 12.41
CA GLU A 67 0.13 -42.47 12.89
C GLU A 67 -0.37 -43.35 11.74
N LYS A 68 0.56 -43.90 10.95
CA LYS A 68 0.27 -44.99 10.01
C LYS A 68 -0.05 -46.23 10.85
N ARG A 69 -1.34 -46.52 11.00
CA ARG A 69 -1.83 -47.87 11.31
C ARG A 69 -1.98 -48.68 10.04
#